data_AF-A0AAE8ZZW8-F1
#
_entry.id   AF-A0AAE8ZZW8-F1
#
_cell.length_a   1.000
_cell.length_b   1.000
_cell.length_c   1.000
_cell.angle_alpha   90.00
_cell.angle_beta   90.00
_cell.angle_gamma   90.00
#
_symmetry.space_group_name_H-M   'P 1'
#
loop_
_entity.id
_entity.type
_entity.pdbx_description
1 polymer ?
#
loop_
_entity_poly.entity_id
_entity_poly.type
_entity_poly.pdbx_seq_one_letter_code
_entity_poly.pdbx_strand_id
1 'polypeptide(L)'
;MESIFSRIIADNDAFFKNQQRDEKELTDEQKLKILEDLSASKLPIFLDRYQNYLEPVDCDIFADNDDCVVQEIMKRIRRRSGISEKQKRNMRYNAMQTLLKAGDYFSDTKMREREPYLFDAMIGKFLGEEHMEFLRPTVTRDASESSWSSYMVRFEEMSEIAERRKLQAKEWEGPRQEDGGKDHISRFMNHVASHEFVPEEEDDEPVEDEVEKMREKMERLAQEVEQYNDIGEDDTKDVLRHEFESFMKEKFLAGKDKEFYDYSDCEQGRLPDPIRDQDDEDRWFDED
;
A
#
# COMPACT_ATOMS: atom_id res chain seq x y z
N MET A 1 -23.86 -24.31 -4.85
CA MET A 1 -24.20 -24.30 -3.41
C MET A 1 -23.11 -24.89 -2.55
N GLU A 2 -22.54 -26.06 -2.87
CA GLU A 2 -21.47 -26.68 -2.06
C GLU A 2 -20.28 -25.74 -1.80
N SER A 3 -19.82 -24.99 -2.81
CA SER A 3 -18.75 -23.97 -2.67
C SER A 3 -19.09 -22.84 -1.69
N ILE A 4 -20.37 -22.44 -1.60
CA ILE A 4 -20.84 -21.42 -0.66
C ILE A 4 -20.80 -22.00 0.76
N PHE A 5 -21.31 -23.22 0.93
CA PHE A 5 -21.33 -23.89 2.23
C PHE A 5 -19.93 -24.17 2.77
N SER A 6 -18.99 -24.58 1.93
CA SER A 6 -17.60 -24.77 2.35
C SER A 6 -16.94 -23.47 2.82
N ARG A 7 -17.21 -22.34 2.16
CA ARG A 7 -16.71 -21.02 2.58
C ARG A 7 -17.29 -20.58 3.92
N ILE A 8 -18.59 -20.77 4.12
CA ILE A 8 -19.26 -20.44 5.39
C ILE A 8 -18.72 -21.32 6.53
N ILE A 9 -18.45 -22.61 6.28
CA ILE A 9 -17.94 -23.53 7.31
C ILE A 9 -16.47 -23.27 7.65
N ALA A 10 -15.68 -22.80 6.69
CA ALA A 10 -14.28 -22.46 6.89
C ALA A 10 -14.09 -21.24 7.81
N ASP A 11 -15.10 -20.36 7.92
CA ASP A 11 -15.06 -19.25 8.86
C ASP A 11 -15.50 -19.70 10.26
N ASN A 12 -14.66 -19.41 11.25
CA ASN A 12 -14.88 -19.80 12.64
C ASN A 12 -15.92 -18.91 13.33
N ASP A 13 -16.18 -17.70 12.82
CA ASP A 13 -17.13 -16.74 13.41
C ASP A 13 -18.53 -16.80 12.77
N ALA A 14 -18.75 -17.74 11.85
CA ALA A 14 -20.03 -17.88 11.16
C ALA A 14 -21.14 -18.34 12.12
N PHE A 15 -22.26 -17.60 12.14
CA PHE A 15 -23.40 -17.89 13.00
C PHE A 15 -24.34 -18.96 12.39
N PHE A 16 -24.36 -20.15 12.97
CA PHE A 16 -25.27 -21.24 12.55
C PHE A 16 -26.50 -21.37 13.45
N LYS A 17 -26.29 -21.31 14.77
CA LYS A 17 -27.32 -21.48 15.79
C LYS A 17 -26.84 -20.84 17.10
N ASN A 18 -27.78 -20.32 17.89
CA ASN A 18 -27.49 -19.88 19.25
C ASN A 18 -27.20 -21.12 20.14
N GLN A 19 -25.93 -21.30 20.52
CA GLN A 19 -25.48 -22.38 21.40
C GLN A 19 -25.40 -21.89 22.85
N GLN A 20 -25.80 -22.73 23.80
CA GLN A 20 -25.56 -22.45 25.21
C GLN A 20 -24.11 -22.76 25.59
N ARG A 21 -23.58 -22.10 26.63
CA ARG A 21 -22.17 -22.20 27.07
C ARG A 21 -21.72 -23.63 27.41
N ASP A 22 -22.65 -24.54 27.67
CA ASP A 22 -22.42 -25.94 28.02
C ASP A 22 -22.71 -26.92 26.86
N GLU A 23 -23.09 -26.42 25.68
CA GLU A 23 -23.30 -27.24 24.48
C GLU A 23 -21.98 -27.54 23.78
N LYS A 24 -21.90 -28.73 23.14
CA LYS A 24 -20.74 -29.11 22.32
C LYS A 24 -20.74 -28.31 21.03
N GLU A 25 -19.53 -27.97 20.55
CA GLU A 25 -19.33 -27.34 19.25
C GLU A 25 -19.99 -28.19 18.13
N LEU A 26 -20.59 -27.50 17.16
CA LEU A 26 -21.26 -28.14 16.03
C LEU A 26 -20.20 -28.77 15.12
N THR A 27 -20.40 -30.03 14.75
CA THR A 27 -19.57 -30.66 13.72
C THR A 27 -19.89 -30.10 12.33
N ASP A 28 -18.94 -30.18 11.40
CA ASP A 28 -19.12 -29.67 10.04
C ASP A 28 -20.32 -30.32 9.31
N GLU A 29 -20.58 -31.60 9.59
CA GLU A 29 -21.76 -32.32 9.09
C GLU A 29 -23.09 -31.73 9.62
N GLN A 30 -23.10 -31.25 10.86
CA GLN A 30 -24.28 -30.61 11.45
C GLN A 30 -24.46 -29.19 10.91
N LYS A 31 -23.36 -28.45 10.69
CA LYS A 31 -23.38 -27.14 10.03
C LYS A 31 -23.95 -27.24 8.62
N LEU A 32 -23.50 -28.23 7.83
CA LEU A 32 -24.01 -28.48 6.48
C LEU A 32 -25.53 -28.71 6.47
N LYS A 33 -26.05 -29.58 7.34
CA LYS A 33 -27.49 -29.83 7.42
C LYS A 33 -28.30 -28.58 7.74
N ILE A 34 -27.81 -27.74 8.65
CA ILE A 34 -28.47 -26.46 8.99
C ILE A 34 -28.52 -25.54 7.78
N LEU A 35 -27.44 -25.45 7.00
CA LEU A 35 -27.38 -24.62 5.79
C LEU A 35 -28.31 -25.16 4.69
N GLU A 36 -28.33 -26.48 4.45
CA GLU A 36 -29.26 -27.12 3.52
C GLU A 36 -30.71 -26.84 3.89
N ASP A 37 -31.09 -27.09 5.14
CA ASP A 37 -32.45 -26.87 5.64
C ASP A 37 -32.86 -25.39 5.51
N LEU A 38 -31.96 -24.45 5.81
CA LEU A 38 -32.25 -23.02 5.73
C LEU A 38 -32.36 -22.53 4.28
N SER A 39 -31.49 -23.02 3.39
CA SER A 39 -31.52 -22.67 1.96
C SER A 39 -32.79 -23.18 1.28
N ALA A 40 -33.25 -24.39 1.63
CA ALA A 40 -34.44 -25.01 1.07
C ALA A 40 -35.74 -24.44 1.63
N SER A 41 -35.79 -24.13 2.94
CA SER A 41 -37.01 -23.65 3.59
C SER A 41 -37.19 -22.14 3.52
N LYS A 42 -36.13 -21.36 3.71
CA LYS A 42 -36.17 -19.89 3.88
C LYS A 42 -34.96 -19.21 3.25
N LEU A 43 -34.91 -19.25 1.92
CA LEU A 43 -33.84 -18.63 1.14
C LEU A 43 -33.55 -17.15 1.48
N PRO A 44 -34.54 -16.26 1.69
CA PRO A 44 -34.26 -14.86 2.02
C PRO A 44 -33.49 -14.70 3.34
N ILE A 45 -33.78 -15.54 4.34
CA ILE A 45 -33.09 -15.51 5.64
C ILE A 45 -31.69 -16.08 5.54
N PHE A 46 -31.52 -17.13 4.72
CA PHE A 46 -30.19 -17.66 4.41
C PHE A 46 -29.31 -16.57 3.78
N LEU A 47 -29.83 -15.90 2.75
CA LEU A 47 -29.08 -14.86 2.05
C LEU A 47 -28.79 -13.66 2.96
N ASP A 48 -29.74 -13.20 3.75
CA ASP A 48 -29.53 -12.06 4.65
C ASP A 48 -28.41 -12.32 5.69
N ARG A 49 -28.35 -13.53 6.25
CA ARG A 49 -27.31 -13.90 7.23
C ARG A 49 -25.96 -14.16 6.60
N TYR A 50 -25.93 -14.86 5.48
CA TYR A 50 -24.68 -15.34 4.89
C TYR A 50 -24.22 -14.53 3.69
N GLN A 51 -24.86 -13.39 3.38
CA GLN A 51 -24.51 -12.53 2.24
C GLN A 51 -23.02 -12.16 2.20
N ASN A 52 -22.32 -12.07 3.34
CA ASN A 52 -20.90 -11.72 3.41
C ASN A 52 -19.98 -12.81 2.87
N TYR A 53 -20.47 -14.05 2.73
CA TYR A 53 -19.72 -15.19 2.22
C TYR A 53 -20.03 -15.49 0.74
N LEU A 54 -20.93 -14.72 0.13
CA LEU A 54 -21.30 -14.90 -1.28
C LEU A 54 -20.42 -14.03 -2.17
N GLU A 55 -19.87 -14.66 -3.22
CA GLU A 55 -19.15 -13.97 -4.28
C GLU A 55 -20.09 -13.60 -5.44
N PRO A 56 -19.67 -12.69 -6.34
CA PRO A 56 -20.47 -12.31 -7.51
C PRO A 56 -20.85 -13.51 -8.39
N VAL A 57 -19.98 -14.52 -8.48
CA VAL A 57 -20.18 -15.76 -9.25
C VAL A 57 -21.32 -16.62 -8.68
N ASP A 58 -21.55 -16.55 -7.37
CA ASP A 58 -22.60 -17.32 -6.71
C ASP A 58 -24.01 -16.74 -6.96
N CYS A 59 -24.09 -15.49 -7.41
CA CYS A 59 -25.38 -14.83 -7.70
C CYS A 59 -26.15 -15.55 -8.80
N ASP A 60 -25.46 -16.20 -9.74
CA ASP A 60 -26.07 -16.87 -10.88
C ASP A 60 -26.85 -18.11 -10.47
N ILE A 61 -26.50 -18.73 -9.33
CA ILE A 61 -27.19 -19.90 -8.77
C ILE A 61 -28.63 -19.55 -8.38
N PHE A 62 -28.88 -18.30 -8.03
CA PHE A 62 -30.16 -17.84 -7.51
C PHE A 62 -30.97 -17.01 -8.51
N ALA A 63 -30.42 -16.74 -9.70
CA ALA A 63 -30.95 -15.76 -10.66
C ALA A 63 -32.41 -16.02 -11.09
N ASP A 64 -32.83 -17.28 -11.09
CA ASP A 64 -34.18 -17.73 -11.48
C ASP A 64 -35.26 -17.46 -10.41
N ASN A 65 -34.90 -16.90 -9.25
CA ASN A 65 -35.84 -16.64 -8.17
C ASN A 65 -36.53 -15.27 -8.30
N ASP A 66 -37.86 -15.25 -8.32
CA ASP A 66 -38.67 -14.03 -8.50
C ASP A 66 -38.87 -13.22 -7.21
N ASP A 67 -38.34 -13.67 -6.07
CA ASP A 67 -38.48 -12.93 -4.80
C ASP A 67 -37.70 -11.59 -4.85
N CYS A 68 -38.42 -10.50 -4.62
CA CYS A 68 -37.88 -9.13 -4.61
C CYS A 68 -36.72 -8.98 -3.61
N VAL A 69 -36.82 -9.62 -2.43
CA VAL A 69 -35.77 -9.53 -1.40
C VAL A 69 -34.49 -10.19 -1.88
N VAL A 70 -34.62 -11.36 -2.51
CA VAL A 70 -33.50 -12.12 -3.06
C VAL A 70 -32.81 -11.35 -4.17
N GLN A 71 -33.59 -10.76 -5.09
CA GLN A 71 -33.08 -9.93 -6.19
C GLN A 71 -32.35 -8.68 -5.69
N GLU A 72 -32.84 -8.03 -4.63
CA GLU A 72 -32.17 -6.86 -4.05
C GLU A 72 -30.85 -7.24 -3.36
N ILE A 73 -30.82 -8.37 -2.65
CA ILE A 73 -29.58 -8.92 -2.07
C ILE A 73 -28.57 -9.26 -3.16
N MET A 74 -28.99 -9.88 -4.28
CA MET A 74 -28.10 -10.14 -5.42
C MET A 74 -27.54 -8.87 -6.03
N LYS A 75 -28.38 -7.85 -6.24
CA LYS A 75 -27.91 -6.56 -6.75
C LYS A 75 -26.89 -5.95 -5.80
N ARG A 76 -27.06 -6.10 -4.47
CA ARG A 76 -26.08 -5.65 -3.48
C ARG A 76 -24.79 -6.46 -3.53
N ILE A 77 -24.86 -7.79 -3.67
CA ILE A 77 -23.67 -8.65 -3.85
C ILE A 77 -22.92 -8.29 -5.14
N ARG A 78 -23.62 -8.10 -6.25
CA ARG A 78 -23.02 -7.69 -7.53
C ARG A 78 -22.45 -6.27 -7.48
N ARG A 79 -23.05 -5.37 -6.69
CA ARG A 79 -22.54 -4.02 -6.42
C ARG A 79 -21.38 -4.00 -5.42
N ARG A 80 -21.20 -5.06 -4.62
CA ARG A 80 -19.94 -5.28 -3.90
C ARG A 80 -18.87 -5.68 -4.91
N SER A 81 -18.40 -4.68 -5.64
CA SER A 81 -17.06 -4.73 -6.21
C SER A 81 -16.08 -4.92 -5.06
N GLY A 82 -14.92 -5.53 -5.35
CA GLY A 82 -13.83 -5.54 -4.39
C GLY A 82 -13.54 -4.15 -3.85
N ILE A 83 -12.78 -4.09 -2.75
CA ILE A 83 -12.33 -2.83 -2.14
C ILE A 83 -11.77 -1.93 -3.24
N SER A 84 -12.31 -0.72 -3.36
CA SER A 84 -11.88 0.26 -4.34
C SER A 84 -10.41 0.64 -4.11
N GLU A 85 -9.69 1.07 -5.14
CA GLU A 85 -8.32 1.57 -4.96
C GLU A 85 -8.28 2.77 -4.00
N LYS A 86 -9.32 3.63 -3.97
CA LYS A 86 -9.45 4.70 -2.97
C LYS A 86 -9.48 4.14 -1.54
N GLN A 87 -10.29 3.11 -1.30
CA GLN A 87 -10.38 2.45 0.02
C GLN A 87 -9.08 1.73 0.39
N LYS A 88 -8.40 1.08 -0.57
CA LYS A 88 -7.07 0.49 -0.33
C LYS A 88 -6.06 1.56 0.04
N ARG A 89 -6.06 2.70 -0.65
CA ARG A 89 -5.20 3.86 -0.38
C ARG A 89 -5.47 4.43 1.02
N ASN A 90 -6.73 4.60 1.43
CA ASN A 90 -7.10 5.06 2.76
C ASN A 90 -6.62 4.11 3.87
N MET A 91 -6.81 2.80 3.69
CA MET A 91 -6.28 1.81 4.64
C MET A 91 -4.75 1.80 4.69
N ARG A 92 -4.09 1.91 3.53
CA ARG A 92 -2.63 2.09 3.48
C ARG A 92 -2.20 3.37 4.18
N TYR A 93 -2.94 4.45 4.06
CA TYR A 93 -2.66 5.69 4.80
C TYR A 93 -2.72 5.46 6.31
N ASN A 94 -3.74 4.77 6.82
CA ASN A 94 -3.83 4.46 8.25
C ASN A 94 -2.68 3.57 8.74
N ALA A 95 -2.30 2.57 7.95
CA ALA A 95 -1.11 1.75 8.21
C ALA A 95 0.17 2.59 8.22
N MET A 96 0.34 3.46 7.23
CA MET A 96 1.47 4.39 7.11
C MET A 96 1.58 5.31 8.31
N GLN A 97 0.47 5.89 8.78
CA GLN A 97 0.44 6.74 9.98
C GLN A 97 0.89 5.97 11.23
N THR A 98 0.53 4.70 11.33
CA THR A 98 0.99 3.83 12.43
C THR A 98 2.49 3.59 12.36
N LEU A 99 3.03 3.36 11.15
CA LEU A 99 4.46 3.18 10.92
C LEU A 99 5.27 4.47 11.17
N LEU A 100 4.74 5.63 10.81
CA LEU A 100 5.35 6.93 11.09
C LEU A 100 5.43 7.20 12.60
N LYS A 101 4.39 6.83 13.36
CA LYS A 101 4.40 6.93 14.83
C LYS A 101 5.40 5.99 15.48
N ALA A 102 5.58 4.79 14.92
CA ALA A 102 6.61 3.85 15.38
C ALA A 102 8.03 4.35 15.09
N GLY A 103 8.23 5.04 13.95
CA GLY A 103 9.49 5.69 13.58
C GLY A 103 10.53 4.78 12.91
N ASP A 104 10.31 3.47 12.89
CA ASP A 104 11.30 2.52 12.36
C ASP A 104 11.29 2.43 10.83
N TYR A 105 10.09 2.30 10.24
CA TYR A 105 9.93 2.00 8.80
C TYR A 105 10.41 3.14 7.90
N PHE A 106 10.11 4.39 8.27
CA PHE A 106 10.53 5.59 7.55
C PHE A 106 11.84 6.19 8.09
N SER A 107 12.65 5.40 8.79
CA SER A 107 14.00 5.81 9.16
C SER A 107 14.92 5.84 7.93
N ASP A 108 15.95 6.69 7.96
CA ASP A 108 16.92 6.82 6.86
C ASP A 108 17.55 5.45 6.50
N THR A 109 17.82 4.62 7.51
CA THR A 109 18.35 3.26 7.31
C THR A 109 17.39 2.37 6.51
N LYS A 110 16.12 2.34 6.89
CA LYS A 110 15.08 1.52 6.22
C LYS A 110 14.65 2.07 4.88
N MET A 111 14.64 3.39 4.69
CA MET A 111 14.38 3.95 3.37
C MET A 111 15.52 3.67 2.40
N ARG A 112 16.77 3.70 2.86
CA ARG A 112 17.93 3.35 2.02
C ARG A 112 18.00 1.87 1.64
N GLU A 113 17.63 0.96 2.54
CA GLU A 113 17.54 -0.47 2.20
C GLU A 113 16.57 -0.69 1.02
N ARG A 114 15.47 0.07 0.99
CA ARG A 114 14.42 0.00 -0.03
C ARG A 114 14.81 0.71 -1.33
N GLU A 115 15.32 1.93 -1.23
CA GLU A 115 15.69 2.78 -2.37
C GLU A 115 17.16 3.26 -2.29
N PRO A 116 18.15 2.35 -2.37
CA PRO A 116 19.56 2.69 -2.17
C PRO A 116 20.11 3.66 -3.22
N TYR A 117 19.66 3.59 -4.48
CA TYR A 117 20.16 4.48 -5.52
C TYR A 117 19.68 5.92 -5.31
N LEU A 118 18.38 6.10 -5.10
CA LEU A 118 17.76 7.41 -4.92
C LEU A 118 18.19 8.05 -3.60
N PHE A 119 18.30 7.25 -2.53
CA PHE A 119 18.81 7.72 -1.25
C PHE A 119 20.23 8.29 -1.37
N ASP A 120 21.15 7.54 -1.97
CA ASP A 120 22.53 7.98 -2.16
C ASP A 120 22.61 9.23 -3.05
N ALA A 121 21.70 9.36 -4.02
CA ALA A 121 21.62 10.53 -4.90
C ALA A 121 21.15 11.78 -4.15
N MET A 122 20.03 11.70 -3.41
CA MET A 122 19.36 12.84 -2.77
C MET A 122 19.99 13.23 -1.43
N ILE A 123 20.28 12.26 -0.57
CA ILE A 123 20.69 12.49 0.83
C ILE A 123 22.15 12.10 1.03
N GLY A 124 22.65 11.10 0.29
CA GLY A 124 23.99 10.52 0.50
C GLY A 124 25.16 11.49 0.40
N LYS A 125 25.05 12.55 -0.41
CA LYS A 125 26.10 13.59 -0.54
C LYS A 125 26.20 14.51 0.68
N PHE A 126 25.15 14.59 1.47
CA PHE A 126 25.04 15.50 2.63
C PHE A 126 25.19 14.78 3.97
N LEU A 127 25.35 13.46 3.94
CA LEU A 127 25.84 12.71 5.09
C LEU A 127 27.36 12.87 5.16
N GLY A 128 27.85 13.42 6.28
CA GLY A 128 29.28 13.44 6.55
C GLY A 128 29.90 12.04 6.49
N GLU A 129 31.22 11.95 6.30
CA GLU A 129 31.94 10.66 6.24
C GLU A 129 31.64 9.78 7.47
N GLU A 130 31.42 10.39 8.63
CA GLU A 130 31.02 9.76 9.89
C GLU A 130 29.65 9.05 9.82
N HIS A 131 28.67 9.61 9.11
CA HIS A 131 27.35 8.99 8.92
C HIS A 131 27.36 7.96 7.78
N MET A 132 28.28 8.07 6.82
CA MET A 132 28.52 7.02 5.83
C MET A 132 29.07 5.73 6.46
N GLU A 133 29.78 5.81 7.59
CA GLU A 133 30.27 4.64 8.33
C GLU A 133 29.14 3.86 9.02
N PHE A 134 28.11 4.54 9.55
CA PHE A 134 26.90 3.90 10.09
C PHE A 134 26.02 3.26 9.01
N LEU A 135 26.19 3.69 7.77
CA LEU A 135 25.44 3.23 6.60
C LEU A 135 26.18 2.16 5.77
N ARG A 136 27.48 1.99 5.94
CA ARG A 136 28.11 0.70 5.61
C ARG A 136 27.68 -0.28 6.71
N PRO A 137 27.37 -1.56 6.43
CA PRO A 137 27.02 -2.52 7.47
C PRO A 137 28.07 -2.46 8.58
N THR A 138 27.67 -1.87 9.71
CA THR A 138 28.55 -1.43 10.78
C THR A 138 29.19 -2.67 11.36
N VAL A 139 30.52 -2.75 11.36
CA VAL A 139 31.21 -3.63 12.31
C VAL A 139 30.70 -3.18 13.67
N THR A 140 29.78 -3.95 14.27
CA THR A 140 29.36 -3.68 15.64
C THR A 140 30.63 -3.77 16.46
N ARG A 141 30.94 -2.70 17.21
CA ARG A 141 32.16 -2.64 18.03
C ARG A 141 32.09 -3.61 19.23
N ASP A 142 30.98 -4.34 19.33
CA ASP A 142 30.74 -5.40 20.29
C ASP A 142 31.39 -6.68 19.79
N ALA A 143 32.57 -6.96 20.33
CA ALA A 143 33.36 -8.16 20.03
C ALA A 143 32.61 -9.49 20.27
N SER A 144 31.47 -9.46 20.95
CA SER A 144 30.58 -10.61 21.16
C SER A 144 29.71 -10.98 19.96
N GLU A 145 29.56 -10.09 18.97
CA GLU A 145 28.77 -10.33 17.76
C GLU A 145 29.61 -10.60 16.51
N SER A 146 30.94 -10.49 16.61
CA SER A 146 31.90 -10.65 15.50
C SER A 146 32.18 -12.12 15.11
N SER A 147 31.15 -12.96 15.06
CA SER A 147 31.28 -14.31 14.50
C SER A 147 31.40 -14.23 12.98
N TRP A 148 32.18 -15.14 12.37
CA TRP A 148 32.27 -15.30 10.91
C TRP A 148 30.89 -15.44 10.24
N SER A 149 29.94 -16.05 10.93
CA SER A 149 28.53 -16.13 10.49
C SER A 149 27.88 -14.75 10.35
N SER A 150 28.16 -13.81 11.26
CA SER A 150 27.67 -12.43 11.17
C SER A 150 28.28 -11.70 9.97
N TYR A 151 29.57 -11.90 9.69
CA TYR A 151 30.22 -11.32 8.51
C TYR A 151 29.68 -11.90 7.19
N MET A 152 29.35 -13.20 7.15
CA MET A 152 28.74 -13.81 5.96
C MET A 152 27.33 -13.28 5.67
N VAL A 153 26.46 -13.19 6.68
CA VAL A 153 25.11 -12.61 6.54
C VAL A 153 25.19 -11.18 6.01
N ARG A 154 26.11 -10.37 6.54
CA ARG A 154 26.31 -9.00 6.08
C ARG A 154 26.81 -8.92 4.64
N PHE A 155 27.67 -9.84 4.20
CA PHE A 155 28.16 -9.85 2.82
C PHE A 155 27.04 -10.15 1.82
N GLU A 156 26.13 -11.04 2.20
CA GLU A 156 24.92 -11.32 1.46
C GLU A 156 24.03 -10.08 1.38
N GLU A 157 23.72 -9.43 2.51
CA GLU A 157 22.99 -8.15 2.56
C GLU A 157 23.64 -7.06 1.69
N MET A 158 24.98 -6.96 1.71
CA MET A 158 25.74 -6.02 0.85
C MET A 158 25.57 -6.33 -0.63
N SER A 159 25.59 -7.61 -1.00
CA SER A 159 25.42 -8.03 -2.38
C SER A 159 24.01 -7.72 -2.88
N GLU A 160 22.99 -7.97 -2.05
CA GLU A 160 21.59 -7.67 -2.36
C GLU A 160 21.36 -6.17 -2.54
N ILE A 161 21.84 -5.34 -1.61
CA ILE A 161 21.72 -3.88 -1.72
C ILE A 161 22.48 -3.35 -2.94
N ALA A 162 23.66 -3.89 -3.24
CA ALA A 162 24.45 -3.50 -4.40
C ALA A 162 23.77 -3.90 -5.73
N GLU A 163 23.14 -5.06 -5.79
CA GLU A 163 22.37 -5.49 -6.96
C GLU A 163 21.10 -4.65 -7.12
N ARG A 164 20.34 -4.42 -6.05
CA ARG A 164 19.17 -3.53 -6.06
C ARG A 164 19.54 -2.14 -6.55
N ARG A 165 20.63 -1.56 -6.05
CA ARG A 165 21.15 -0.27 -6.52
C ARG A 165 21.47 -0.28 -8.02
N LYS A 166 22.09 -1.35 -8.54
CA LYS A 166 22.40 -1.46 -9.97
C LYS A 166 21.13 -1.57 -10.83
N LEU A 167 20.11 -2.26 -10.34
CA LEU A 167 18.82 -2.38 -11.03
C LEU A 167 18.09 -1.03 -11.04
N GLN A 168 17.98 -0.38 -9.89
CA GLN A 168 17.40 0.97 -9.78
C GLN A 168 18.17 1.95 -10.66
N ALA A 169 19.50 1.94 -10.65
CA ALA A 169 20.29 2.81 -11.52
C ALA A 169 19.92 2.66 -13.00
N LYS A 170 19.71 1.42 -13.48
CA LYS A 170 19.28 1.17 -14.87
C LYS A 170 17.86 1.66 -15.15
N GLU A 171 16.95 1.50 -14.19
CA GLU A 171 15.56 1.97 -14.29
C GLU A 171 15.51 3.50 -14.37
N TRP A 172 16.24 4.17 -13.50
CA TRP A 172 16.29 5.63 -13.41
C TRP A 172 17.11 6.30 -14.52
N GLU A 173 18.17 5.67 -15.01
CA GLU A 173 19.03 6.26 -16.05
C GLU A 173 18.45 6.14 -17.47
N GLY A 174 17.51 5.20 -17.72
CA GLY A 174 16.84 5.01 -19.01
C GLY A 174 17.79 4.78 -20.21
N PRO A 175 17.26 4.55 -21.43
CA PRO A 175 18.08 4.59 -22.63
C PRO A 175 18.46 6.04 -22.96
N ARG A 176 19.76 6.36 -22.85
CA ARG A 176 20.32 7.67 -23.24
C ARG A 176 19.92 8.02 -24.67
N GLN A 177 19.08 9.03 -24.86
CA GLN A 177 18.89 9.63 -26.18
C GLN A 177 20.15 10.45 -26.53
N GLU A 178 20.53 10.49 -27.80
CA GLU A 178 21.71 11.23 -28.30
C GLU A 178 21.51 12.76 -28.31
N ASP A 179 20.63 13.29 -27.45
CA ASP A 179 20.21 14.68 -27.43
C ASP A 179 20.94 15.50 -26.36
N GLY A 180 22.17 15.13 -25.98
CA GLY A 180 23.04 15.97 -25.12
C GLY A 180 22.40 16.44 -23.80
N GLY A 181 21.32 15.81 -23.37
CA GLY A 181 20.48 16.25 -22.26
C GLY A 181 20.99 15.69 -20.94
N LYS A 182 21.13 16.56 -19.95
CA LYS A 182 21.57 16.22 -18.58
C LYS A 182 20.81 15.00 -18.05
N ASP A 183 21.53 14.14 -17.35
CA ASP A 183 21.07 12.87 -16.78
C ASP A 183 19.70 13.04 -16.08
N HIS A 184 18.80 12.08 -16.21
CA HIS A 184 17.44 12.13 -15.64
C HIS A 184 17.42 12.42 -14.13
N ILE A 185 18.43 11.94 -13.39
CA ILE A 185 18.64 12.25 -11.98
C ILE A 185 19.00 13.73 -11.78
N SER A 186 19.76 14.35 -12.68
CA SER A 186 20.03 15.80 -12.64
C SER A 186 18.79 16.63 -12.99
N ARG A 187 17.88 16.13 -13.84
CA ARG A 187 16.57 16.77 -14.09
C ARG A 187 15.65 16.66 -12.87
N PHE A 188 15.60 15.49 -12.22
CA PHE A 188 14.86 15.28 -10.97
C PHE A 188 15.43 16.12 -9.81
N MET A 189 16.75 16.15 -9.64
CA MET A 189 17.42 16.98 -8.61
C MET A 189 17.19 18.48 -8.82
N ASN A 190 17.13 18.94 -10.08
CA ASN A 190 16.77 20.32 -10.41
C ASN A 190 15.28 20.62 -10.21
N HIS A 191 14.42 19.60 -10.25
CA HIS A 191 12.98 19.72 -10.03
C HIS A 191 12.61 19.75 -8.53
N VAL A 192 13.28 18.92 -7.74
CA VAL A 192 13.04 18.79 -6.29
C VAL A 192 13.51 20.03 -5.52
N ALA A 193 14.52 20.76 -6.03
CA ALA A 193 15.00 22.00 -5.43
C ALA A 193 14.04 23.21 -5.62
N SER A 194 12.95 23.06 -6.39
CA SER A 194 12.06 24.17 -6.79
C SER A 194 10.61 24.04 -6.35
N HIS A 195 10.27 23.08 -5.48
CA HIS A 195 8.87 22.84 -5.14
C HIS A 195 8.37 23.75 -4.01
N GLU A 196 7.47 24.68 -4.36
CA GLU A 196 6.62 25.40 -3.40
C GLU A 196 5.29 24.63 -3.30
N PHE A 197 4.96 24.16 -2.10
CA PHE A 197 3.78 23.35 -1.77
C PHE A 197 2.48 24.00 -2.28
N VAL A 198 1.80 23.35 -3.22
CA VAL A 198 0.43 23.72 -3.65
C VAL A 198 -0.51 22.64 -3.12
N PRO A 199 -1.55 22.99 -2.33
CA PRO A 199 -2.56 22.04 -1.89
C PRO A 199 -3.25 21.39 -3.11
N GLU A 200 -3.35 20.07 -3.10
CA GLU A 200 -4.06 19.30 -4.13
C GLU A 200 -5.57 19.59 -4.10
N GLU A 201 -6.14 19.82 -5.28
CA GLU A 201 -7.58 19.61 -5.53
C GLU A 201 -7.75 18.16 -6.00
N GLU A 202 -8.74 17.48 -5.42
CA GLU A 202 -9.03 16.07 -5.63
C GLU A 202 -9.70 15.85 -6.99
N ASP A 203 -9.09 15.03 -7.86
CA ASP A 203 -9.73 14.53 -9.08
C ASP A 203 -9.56 13.00 -9.17
N ASP A 204 -10.67 12.30 -9.41
CA ASP A 204 -10.82 10.84 -9.50
C ASP A 204 -10.25 10.26 -10.83
N GLU A 205 -8.95 10.40 -11.08
CA GLU A 205 -8.28 9.78 -12.23
C GLU A 205 -7.46 8.52 -11.89
N PRO A 206 -7.29 7.56 -12.84
CA PRO A 206 -6.62 6.29 -12.58
C PRO A 206 -5.12 6.46 -12.23
N VAL A 207 -4.70 5.78 -11.14
CA VAL A 207 -3.43 5.97 -10.40
C VAL A 207 -2.15 5.64 -11.18
N GLU A 208 -2.19 4.82 -12.24
CA GLU A 208 -1.00 4.61 -13.10
C GLU A 208 -0.61 5.89 -13.83
N ASP A 209 -1.58 6.74 -14.16
CA ASP A 209 -1.34 8.06 -14.73
C ASP A 209 -0.88 9.07 -13.68
N GLU A 210 -1.12 8.90 -12.38
CA GLU A 210 -0.72 9.89 -11.37
C GLU A 210 0.81 9.97 -11.19
N VAL A 211 1.53 8.85 -11.27
CA VAL A 211 2.99 8.85 -11.15
C VAL A 211 3.65 9.43 -12.41
N GLU A 212 3.09 9.17 -13.58
CA GLU A 212 3.56 9.76 -14.85
C GLU A 212 3.13 11.22 -14.99
N LYS A 213 1.93 11.60 -14.53
CA LYS A 213 1.47 12.99 -14.45
C LYS A 213 2.27 13.77 -13.42
N MET A 214 2.66 13.17 -12.31
CA MET A 214 3.61 13.78 -11.38
C MET A 214 4.90 14.03 -12.15
N ARG A 215 5.46 13.04 -12.87
CA ARG A 215 6.63 13.18 -13.74
C ARG A 215 6.52 14.28 -14.83
N GLU A 216 5.36 14.48 -15.46
CA GLU A 216 5.11 15.56 -16.45
C GLU A 216 4.90 16.94 -15.79
N LYS A 217 4.22 16.99 -14.64
CA LYS A 217 4.06 18.20 -13.82
C LYS A 217 5.43 18.61 -13.25
N MET A 218 6.30 17.64 -12.98
CA MET A 218 7.70 17.82 -12.62
C MET A 218 8.51 18.42 -13.78
N GLU A 219 8.26 17.99 -15.02
CA GLU A 219 8.92 18.52 -16.22
C GLU A 219 8.53 19.98 -16.53
N ARG A 220 7.28 20.38 -16.26
CA ARG A 220 6.84 21.78 -16.39
C ARG A 220 7.46 22.69 -15.34
N LEU A 221 7.55 22.26 -14.08
CA LEU A 221 8.20 23.05 -13.03
C LEU A 221 9.69 23.27 -13.31
N ALA A 222 10.35 22.31 -13.95
CA ALA A 222 11.76 22.39 -14.33
C ALA A 222 12.10 23.57 -15.28
N GLN A 223 11.10 24.18 -15.93
CA GLN A 223 11.27 25.37 -16.76
C GLN A 223 11.25 26.70 -15.97
N GLU A 224 10.72 26.72 -14.73
CA GLU A 224 10.59 27.94 -13.92
C GLU A 224 11.76 28.20 -12.95
N VAL A 225 12.71 27.26 -12.82
CA VAL A 225 13.75 27.24 -11.77
C VAL A 225 14.95 28.18 -12.03
N GLU A 226 14.95 28.99 -13.10
CA GLU A 226 16.00 30.02 -13.26
C GLU A 226 15.96 31.12 -12.17
N GLN A 227 14.96 31.11 -11.27
CA GLN A 227 14.70 32.19 -10.32
C GLN A 227 15.22 31.96 -8.88
N TYR A 228 15.77 30.79 -8.51
CA TYR A 228 16.14 30.46 -7.11
C TYR A 228 17.60 30.05 -6.91
N ASN A 229 18.54 30.84 -7.43
CA ASN A 229 19.98 30.65 -7.17
C ASN A 229 20.47 31.21 -5.81
N ASP A 230 19.62 31.34 -4.79
CA ASP A 230 19.95 32.12 -3.57
C ASP A 230 19.64 31.42 -2.22
N ILE A 231 19.55 30.09 -2.19
CA ILE A 231 19.32 29.32 -0.96
C ILE A 231 20.64 28.68 -0.47
N GLY A 232 20.94 28.76 0.83
CA GLY A 232 22.17 28.24 1.43
C GLY A 232 22.25 26.70 1.45
N GLU A 233 23.47 26.14 1.48
CA GLU A 233 23.73 24.69 1.37
C GLU A 233 22.99 23.82 2.42
N ASP A 234 22.74 24.33 3.63
CA ASP A 234 22.08 23.56 4.71
C ASP A 234 20.57 23.38 4.46
N ASP A 235 19.91 24.43 3.98
CA ASP A 235 18.48 24.40 3.62
C ASP A 235 18.23 23.44 2.45
N THR A 236 19.20 23.27 1.53
CA THR A 236 19.05 22.32 0.42
C THR A 236 19.00 20.86 0.87
N LYS A 237 19.68 20.50 1.97
CA LYS A 237 19.71 19.14 2.49
C LYS A 237 18.36 18.72 3.07
N ASP A 238 17.77 19.58 3.90
CA ASP A 238 16.51 19.27 4.58
C ASP A 238 15.34 19.19 3.58
N VAL A 239 15.36 20.04 2.55
CA VAL A 239 14.43 19.96 1.41
C VAL A 239 14.56 18.62 0.70
N LEU A 240 15.77 18.23 0.29
CA LEU A 240 16.00 16.95 -0.39
C LEU A 240 15.60 15.74 0.46
N ARG A 241 15.81 15.81 1.78
CA ARG A 241 15.39 14.76 2.71
C ARG A 241 13.86 14.66 2.78
N HIS A 242 13.17 15.79 2.93
CA HIS A 242 11.71 15.82 2.98
C HIS A 242 11.09 15.27 1.69
N GLU A 243 11.66 15.63 0.56
CA GLU A 243 11.18 15.21 -0.76
C GLU A 243 11.38 13.71 -1.00
N PHE A 244 12.53 13.18 -0.56
CA PHE A 244 12.74 11.74 -0.55
C PHE A 244 11.74 11.02 0.37
N GLU A 245 11.46 11.56 1.56
CA GLU A 245 10.43 11.00 2.44
C GLU A 245 9.03 11.02 1.79
N SER A 246 8.67 12.10 1.10
CA SER A 246 7.40 12.22 0.37
C SER A 246 7.28 11.17 -0.71
N PHE A 247 8.32 10.98 -1.52
CA PHE A 247 8.38 9.91 -2.51
C PHE A 247 8.18 8.52 -1.88
N MET A 248 8.85 8.25 -0.75
CA MET A 248 8.69 6.98 -0.04
C MET A 248 7.29 6.77 0.52
N LYS A 249 6.61 7.83 0.99
CA LYS A 249 5.22 7.79 1.46
C LYS A 249 4.27 7.49 0.31
N GLU A 250 4.42 8.17 -0.82
CA GLU A 250 3.59 7.96 -2.01
C GLU A 250 3.76 6.54 -2.56
N LYS A 251 5.01 6.07 -2.68
CA LYS A 251 5.31 4.69 -3.07
C LYS A 251 4.62 3.67 -2.17
N PHE A 252 4.57 3.94 -0.86
CA PHE A 252 3.87 3.10 0.10
C PHE A 252 2.36 3.11 -0.11
N LEU A 253 1.75 4.28 -0.32
CA LEU A 253 0.31 4.43 -0.61
C LEU A 253 -0.09 3.76 -1.92
N ALA A 254 0.78 3.80 -2.93
CA ALA A 254 0.62 3.08 -4.19
C ALA A 254 0.74 1.55 -4.06
N GLY A 255 1.21 1.04 -2.91
CA GLY A 255 1.38 -0.39 -2.67
C GLY A 255 2.56 -1.00 -3.45
N LYS A 256 3.56 -0.20 -3.80
CA LYS A 256 4.76 -0.62 -4.56
C LYS A 256 5.89 -1.15 -3.66
N ASP A 257 5.68 -1.20 -2.35
CA ASP A 257 6.66 -1.60 -1.34
C ASP A 257 6.46 -3.04 -0.83
N LYS A 258 5.89 -3.93 -1.67
CA LYS A 258 5.45 -5.29 -1.28
C LYS A 258 6.59 -6.20 -0.80
N GLU A 259 7.83 -5.90 -1.19
CA GLU A 259 9.02 -6.63 -0.73
C GLU A 259 9.31 -6.39 0.76
N PHE A 260 8.83 -5.28 1.32
CA PHE A 260 9.20 -4.80 2.67
C PHE A 260 8.00 -4.65 3.61
N TYR A 261 6.78 -4.63 3.07
CA TYR A 261 5.54 -4.52 3.84
C TYR A 261 4.46 -5.43 3.27
N ASP A 262 3.79 -6.16 4.15
CA ASP A 262 2.64 -7.00 3.78
C ASP A 262 1.37 -6.16 3.70
N TYR A 263 0.91 -5.91 2.48
CA TYR A 263 -0.31 -5.16 2.21
C TYR A 263 -1.59 -6.00 2.32
N SER A 264 -1.51 -7.30 2.61
CA SER A 264 -2.66 -8.20 2.62
C SER A 264 -3.78 -7.71 3.54
N ASP A 265 -3.43 -7.13 4.69
CA ASP A 265 -4.40 -6.59 5.65
C ASP A 265 -5.15 -5.35 5.10
N CYS A 266 -4.44 -4.51 4.34
CA CYS A 266 -5.03 -3.36 3.64
C CYS A 266 -5.87 -3.81 2.44
N GLU A 267 -5.43 -4.83 1.69
CA GLU A 267 -6.08 -5.29 0.46
C GLU A 267 -7.32 -6.15 0.73
N GLN A 268 -7.41 -6.79 1.90
CA GLN A 268 -8.56 -7.60 2.32
C GLN A 268 -9.58 -6.83 3.16
N GLY A 269 -9.34 -5.55 3.46
CA GLY A 269 -10.28 -4.74 4.23
C GLY A 269 -10.36 -5.12 5.69
N ARG A 270 -9.30 -5.74 6.24
CA ARG A 270 -9.24 -6.16 7.64
C ARG A 270 -8.94 -5.00 8.58
N LEU A 271 -8.36 -3.92 8.05
CA LEU A 271 -8.04 -2.73 8.82
C LEU A 271 -9.24 -1.78 8.90
N PRO A 272 -9.45 -1.13 10.05
CA PRO A 272 -10.42 -0.04 10.14
C PRO A 272 -10.07 1.08 9.16
N ASP A 273 -11.08 1.60 8.47
CA ASP A 273 -10.97 2.77 7.61
C ASP A 273 -11.82 3.92 8.19
N PRO A 274 -11.31 4.65 9.21
CA PRO A 274 -12.02 5.80 9.78
C PRO A 274 -12.16 6.99 8.81
N ILE A 275 -11.39 7.01 7.72
CA ILE A 275 -11.45 8.08 6.71
C ILE A 275 -12.68 7.88 5.80
N ARG A 276 -13.14 6.64 5.67
CA ARG A 276 -14.32 6.30 4.89
C ARG A 276 -15.57 7.09 5.27
N ASP A 277 -15.81 7.30 6.56
CA ASP A 277 -17.00 8.03 7.01
C ASP A 277 -16.95 9.49 6.54
N GLN A 278 -15.75 10.09 6.49
CA GLN A 278 -15.53 11.44 6.01
C GLN A 278 -15.65 11.52 4.48
N ASP A 279 -15.10 10.55 3.74
CA ASP A 279 -15.29 10.45 2.29
C ASP A 279 -16.78 10.29 1.92
N ASP A 280 -17.53 9.52 2.69
CA ASP A 280 -18.96 9.31 2.50
C ASP A 280 -19.76 10.60 2.81
N GLU A 281 -19.29 11.43 3.76
CA GLU A 281 -19.84 12.77 4.04
C GLU A 281 -19.52 13.76 2.91
N ASP A 282 -18.27 13.86 2.46
CA ASP A 282 -17.86 14.77 1.39
C ASP A 282 -18.60 14.47 0.08
N ARG A 283 -18.73 13.18 -0.26
CA ARG A 283 -19.55 12.74 -1.40
C ARG A 283 -21.01 13.18 -1.28
N TRP A 284 -21.56 13.19 -0.07
CA TRP A 284 -22.92 13.65 0.16
C TRP A 284 -23.07 15.16 -0.10
N PHE A 285 -22.05 15.96 0.18
CA PHE A 285 -22.03 17.40 -0.11
C PHE A 285 -21.82 17.72 -1.59
N ASP A 286 -21.09 16.89 -2.33
CA ASP A 286 -20.84 17.09 -3.76
C ASP A 286 -22.03 16.72 -4.66
N GLU A 287 -22.99 15.94 -4.14
CA GLU A 287 -24.20 15.53 -4.86
C GLU A 287 -25.37 16.56 -4.81
N ASP A 288 -25.20 17.71 -4.11
CA ASP A 288 -26.16 18.83 -3.96
C ASP A 288 -25.83 20.05 -4.86
#